data_AF-A0A9P5ZLZ0-F1
#
_entry.id   AF-A0A9P5ZLZ0-F1
#
_cell.length_a   1.000
_cell.length_b   1.000
_cell.length_c   1.000
_cell.angle_alpha   90.00
_cell.angle_beta   90.00
_cell.angle_gamma   90.00
#
_symmetry.space_group_name_H-M   'P 1'
#
loop_
_entity.id
_entity.type
_entity.pdbx_description
1 polymer ?
#
loop_
_entity_poly.entity_id
_entity_poly.type
_entity_poly.pdbx_seq_one_letter_code
_entity_poly.pdbx_strand_id
1 'polypeptide(L)' 'LVAAMGLEGYLATCVVEGFVDGDEFMDFIINKLPKMNCFPLLNSVLIMDNCAIHKSTILCELIEDQGMLLHKTHDIY' A
#
# COMPACT_ATOMS: atom_id res chain seq x y z
N LEU A 1 -3.33 -13.87 2.92
CA LEU A 1 -4.35 -12.79 2.94
C LEU A 1 -3.62 -11.46 2.92
N VAL A 2 -3.93 -10.61 1.95
CA VAL A 2 -3.53 -9.19 1.96
C VAL A 2 -4.78 -8.38 2.29
N ALA A 3 -4.66 -7.41 3.19
CA ALA A 3 -5.77 -6.56 3.58
C ALA A 3 -5.29 -5.14 3.83
N ALA A 4 -6.09 -4.18 3.41
CA ALA A 4 -5.94 -2.79 3.77
C ALA A 4 -7.08 -2.37 4.69
N MET A 5 -6.76 -1.61 5.73
CA MET A 5 -7.71 -1.15 6.73
C MET A 5 -7.57 0.35 6.92
N GLY A 6 -8.70 1.03 6.95
CA GLY A 6 -8.83 2.43 7.33
C GLY A 6 -9.51 2.58 8.69
N LEU A 7 -9.81 3.81 9.07
CA LEU A 7 -10.45 4.11 10.37
C LEU A 7 -11.85 3.51 10.52
N GLU A 8 -12.55 3.26 9.41
CA GLU A 8 -13.91 2.70 9.38
C GLU A 8 -13.94 1.18 9.11
N GLY A 9 -12.76 0.52 9.08
CA GLY A 9 -12.65 -0.92 8.86
C GLY A 9 -11.90 -1.26 7.57
N TYR A 10 -12.20 -2.45 7.01
CA TYR A 10 -11.51 -2.95 5.82
C TYR A 10 -11.84 -2.13 4.57
N LEU A 11 -10.80 -1.73 3.83
CA LEU A 11 -10.91 -1.03 2.55
C LEU A 11 -10.84 -2.00 1.36
N ALA A 12 -9.97 -3.02 1.47
CA ALA A 12 -9.82 -4.07 0.47
C ALA A 12 -9.24 -5.33 1.11
N THR A 13 -9.57 -6.49 0.56
CA THR A 13 -8.99 -7.78 0.96
C THR A 13 -8.74 -8.65 -0.28
N CYS A 14 -7.67 -9.45 -0.23
CA CYS A 14 -7.31 -10.39 -1.29
C CYS A 14 -6.80 -11.70 -0.67
N VAL A 15 -7.47 -12.80 -0.98
CA VAL A 15 -6.98 -14.14 -0.63
C VAL A 15 -6.02 -14.58 -1.72
N VAL A 16 -4.80 -14.96 -1.32
CA VAL A 16 -3.74 -15.44 -2.20
C VAL A 16 -3.35 -16.82 -1.68
N GLU A 17 -3.23 -17.79 -2.57
CA GLU A 17 -2.75 -19.12 -2.25
C GLU A 17 -1.22 -19.10 -2.16
N GLY A 18 -0.66 -19.48 -1.00
CA GLY A 18 0.79 -19.42 -0.77
C GLY A 18 1.30 -18.04 -0.36
N PHE A 19 2.48 -17.67 -0.85
CA PHE A 19 3.15 -16.41 -0.52
C PHE A 19 2.76 -15.31 -1.50
N VAL A 20 2.78 -14.07 -1.03
CA VAL A 20 2.53 -12.89 -1.87
C VAL A 20 3.88 -12.40 -2.40
N ASP A 21 4.01 -12.28 -3.70
CA ASP A 21 5.19 -11.67 -4.33
C ASP A 21 5.02 -10.15 -4.59
N GLY A 22 6.06 -9.52 -5.15
CA GLY A 22 6.06 -8.09 -5.41
C GLY A 22 5.04 -7.65 -6.47
N ASP A 23 4.78 -8.48 -7.48
CA ASP A 23 3.85 -8.16 -8.56
C ASP A 23 2.40 -8.30 -8.07
N GLU A 24 2.11 -9.35 -7.31
CA GLU A 24 0.81 -9.56 -6.66
C GLU A 24 0.51 -8.44 -5.65
N PHE A 25 1.52 -7.99 -4.91
CA PHE A 25 1.38 -6.86 -4.00
C PHE A 25 1.14 -5.55 -4.75
N MET A 26 1.87 -5.29 -5.84
CA MET A 26 1.68 -4.11 -6.68
C MET A 26 0.27 -4.07 -7.29
N ASP A 27 -0.23 -5.21 -7.79
CA ASP A 27 -1.62 -5.35 -8.26
C ASP A 27 -2.63 -5.03 -7.15
N PHE A 28 -2.38 -5.50 -5.92
CA PHE A 28 -3.25 -5.18 -4.79
C PHE A 28 -3.33 -3.67 -4.53
N ILE A 29 -2.20 -2.96 -4.58
CA ILE A 29 -2.18 -1.51 -4.35
C ILE A 29 -2.83 -0.73 -5.50
N ILE A 30 -2.55 -1.10 -6.75
CA ILE A 30 -2.99 -0.31 -7.92
C ILE A 30 -4.45 -0.62 -8.29
N ASN A 31 -4.84 -1.89 -8.25
CA ASN A 31 -6.10 -2.34 -8.84
C ASN A 31 -7.15 -2.76 -7.80
N LYS A 32 -6.74 -3.17 -6.59
CA LYS A 32 -7.68 -3.70 -5.57
C LYS A 32 -7.98 -2.72 -4.45
N LEU A 33 -7.06 -1.82 -4.12
CA LEU A 33 -7.37 -0.73 -3.20
C LEU A 33 -8.44 0.18 -3.82
N PRO A 34 -9.47 0.60 -3.05
CA PRO A 34 -10.37 1.64 -3.52
C PRO A 34 -9.58 2.91 -3.78
N LYS A 35 -10.12 3.79 -4.63
CA LYS A 35 -9.47 5.07 -4.93
C LYS A 35 -9.18 5.84 -3.64
N MET A 36 -7.90 5.93 -3.33
CA MET A 36 -7.37 6.71 -2.21
C MET A 36 -7.36 8.20 -2.58
N ASN A 37 -7.32 9.07 -1.57
CA ASN A 37 -7.33 10.51 -1.80
C ASN A 37 -5.92 11.11 -1.70
N CYS A 38 -5.74 12.29 -2.30
CA CYS A 38 -4.53 13.07 -2.07
C CYS A 38 -4.45 13.53 -0.60
N PHE A 39 -3.25 13.57 -0.04
CA PHE A 39 -3.02 14.08 1.31
C PHE A 39 -3.39 15.57 1.40
N PRO A 40 -4.11 16.05 2.46
CA PRO A 40 -4.42 15.40 3.74
C PRO A 40 -5.86 14.86 3.87
N LEU A 41 -6.52 14.47 2.78
CA LEU A 41 -7.91 13.99 2.83
C LEU A 41 -8.01 12.60 3.51
N LEU A 42 -9.24 12.11 3.73
CA LEU A 42 -9.46 10.78 4.31
C LEU A 42 -8.81 9.68 3.44
N ASN A 43 -8.22 8.66 4.07
CA ASN A 43 -7.54 7.57 3.36
C ASN A 43 -6.47 8.07 2.36
N SER A 44 -5.60 8.98 2.81
CA SER A 44 -4.54 9.57 1.98
C SER A 44 -3.11 9.21 2.41
N VAL A 45 -2.98 8.44 3.48
CA VAL A 45 -1.70 7.97 4.01
C VAL A 45 -1.67 6.46 3.92
N LEU A 46 -0.67 5.91 3.20
CA LEU A 46 -0.38 4.49 3.19
C LEU A 46 0.70 4.19 4.23
N ILE A 47 0.41 3.22 5.09
CA ILE A 47 1.33 2.71 6.11
C ILE A 47 1.50 1.22 5.83
N MET A 48 2.73 0.79 5.60
CA MET A 48 3.08 -0.60 5.30
C MET A 48 4.21 -1.03 6.22
N ASP A 49 4.33 -2.33 6.49
CA ASP A 49 5.52 -2.85 7.17
C ASP A 49 6.75 -2.75 6.25
N ASN A 50 7.94 -2.88 6.83
CA ASN A 50 9.21 -2.73 6.13
C ASN A 50 9.63 -3.98 5.32
N CYS A 51 8.66 -4.79 4.88
CA CYS A 51 8.94 -6.02 4.12
C CYS A 51 9.63 -5.71 2.79
N ALA A 52 10.55 -6.59 2.37
CA ALA A 52 11.36 -6.39 1.15
C ALA A 52 10.52 -6.17 -0.11
N ILE A 53 9.37 -6.87 -0.23
CA ILE A 53 8.47 -6.73 -1.38
C ILE A 53 7.76 -5.36 -1.42
N HIS A 54 7.69 -4.62 -0.31
CA HIS A 54 7.11 -3.27 -0.25
C HIS A 54 8.11 -2.16 -0.62
N LYS A 55 9.40 -2.48 -0.75
CA LYS A 55 10.48 -1.52 -1.02
C LYS A 55 10.69 -1.20 -2.52
N SER A 56 9.78 -1.65 -3.39
CA SER A 56 9.84 -1.32 -4.81
C SER A 56 9.78 0.20 -5.01
N THR A 57 10.80 0.77 -5.65
CA THR A 57 10.86 2.23 -5.92
C THR A 57 9.73 2.66 -6.84
N ILE A 58 9.42 1.84 -7.86
CA ILE A 58 8.32 2.07 -8.80
C ILE A 58 6.98 2.17 -8.06
N LEU A 59 6.75 1.27 -7.10
CA LEU A 59 5.52 1.30 -6.29
C LEU A 59 5.44 2.59 -5.45
N CYS A 60 6.57 2.99 -4.84
CA CYS A 60 6.62 4.22 -4.04
C CYS A 60 6.32 5.45 -4.90
N GLU A 61 6.94 5.55 -6.08
CA GLU A 61 6.74 6.66 -7.03
C GLU A 61 5.27 6.72 -7.49
N LEU A 62 4.68 5.58 -7.85
CA LEU A 62 3.26 5.52 -8.25
C LEU A 62 2.32 6.00 -7.13
N ILE A 63 2.61 5.65 -5.88
CA ILE A 63 1.80 6.10 -4.73
C ILE A 63 1.90 7.63 -4.58
N GLU A 64 3.12 8.16 -4.63
CA GLU A 64 3.39 9.58 -4.46
C GLU A 64 2.84 10.41 -5.65
N ASP A 65 2.89 9.89 -6.88
CA ASP A 65 2.32 10.51 -8.09
C ASP A 65 0.78 10.60 -8.04
N GLN A 66 0.11 9.71 -7.32
CA GLN A 66 -1.33 9.82 -7.03
C GLN A 66 -1.64 10.84 -5.93
N GLY A 67 -0.62 11.52 -5.39
CA GLY A 67 -0.74 12.54 -4.34
C GLY A 67 -0.95 11.97 -2.93
N MET A 68 -0.75 10.66 -2.75
CA MET A 68 -0.80 10.03 -1.43
C MET A 68 0.53 10.21 -0.69
N LEU A 69 0.46 10.16 0.64
CA LEU A 69 1.65 10.12 1.48
C LEU A 69 2.01 8.66 1.81
N LEU A 70 3.24 8.25 1.53
CA LEU A 70 3.78 6.98 1.98
C LEU A 70 4.56 7.17 3.30
N HIS A 71 4.09 6.55 4.39
CA HIS A 71 4.85 6.52 5.63
C HIS A 71 5.99 5.51 5.55
N LYS A 72 7.23 6.01 5.52
CA LYS A 72 8.45 5.19 5.52
C LYS A 72 8.98 5.10 6.94
N THR A 73 8.99 3.91 7.55
CA THR A 73 9.76 3.67 8.77
C THR A 73 11.24 3.72 8.42
N HIS A 74 12.01 4.54 9.13
CA HIS A 74 13.44 4.71 8.86
C HIS A 74 14.18 3.39 9.07
N ASP A 75 14.92 2.94 8.05
CA ASP A 75 15.97 1.94 8.23
C ASP A 75 17.08 2.60 9.08
N ILE A 76 17.12 2.30 10.38
CA ILE A 76 18.32 2.49 11.18
C ILE A 76 19.30 1.44 10.66
N TYR A 77 20.24 1.87 9.80
CA TYR A 77 21.40 1.05 9.43
C TYR A 77 22.26 0.74 10.66
#